data_AF-A0A7H8HC87-F1
#
_entry.id   AF-A0A7H8HC87-F1
#
_cell.length_a   1.000
_cell.length_b   1.000
_cell.length_c   1.000
_cell.angle_alpha   90.00
_cell.angle_beta   90.00
_cell.angle_gamma   90.00
#
_symmetry.space_group_name_H-M   'P 1'
#
loop_
_entity.id
_entity.type
_entity.pdbx_description
1 polymer ?
#
loop_
_entity_poly.entity_id
_entity_poly.type
_entity_poly.pdbx_seq_one_letter_code
_entity_poly.pdbx_strand_id
1 'polypeptide(L)' 'MDRNRCPRCGWPLAELPPAAAQPVTHRLDYVRCVCGSWLARLDGEVVGATRSAP' A
#
# COMPACT_ATOMS: atom_id res chain seq x y z
N MET A 1 -14.94 -6.87 -1.88
CA MET A 1 -14.60 -5.44 -1.65
C MET A 1 -13.13 -5.27 -1.94
N ASP A 2 -12.81 -4.44 -2.94
CA ASP A 2 -11.46 -4.26 -3.50
C ASP A 2 -10.60 -3.41 -2.52
N ARG A 3 -10.05 -4.08 -1.50
CA ARG A 3 -9.30 -3.50 -0.37
C ARG A 3 -7.86 -3.09 -0.72
N ASN A 4 -7.43 -3.34 -1.95
CA ASN A 4 -6.05 -3.10 -2.39
C ASN A 4 -5.99 -1.92 -3.36
N ARG A 5 -6.73 -0.85 -3.04
CA ARG A 5 -6.74 0.40 -3.80
C ARG A 5 -6.27 1.54 -2.94
N CYS A 6 -5.66 2.53 -3.57
CA CYS A 6 -5.36 3.78 -2.91
C CYS A 6 -6.67 4.46 -2.47
N PRO A 7 -6.88 4.75 -1.17
CA PRO A 7 -8.09 5.42 -0.71
C PRO A 7 -8.17 6.89 -1.16
N ARG A 8 -7.12 7.43 -1.79
CA ARG A 8 -7.06 8.83 -2.27
C ARG A 8 -7.46 8.99 -3.73
N CYS A 9 -7.00 8.11 -4.61
CA CYS A 9 -7.24 8.21 -6.06
C CYS A 9 -7.85 6.95 -6.67
N GLY A 10 -8.06 5.88 -5.89
CA GLY A 10 -8.63 4.62 -6.37
C GLY A 10 -7.68 3.72 -7.16
N TRP A 11 -6.38 4.09 -7.26
CA TRP A 11 -5.40 3.32 -8.02
C TRP A 11 -5.27 1.88 -7.51
N PRO A 12 -5.32 0.85 -8.38
CA PRO A 12 -5.16 -0.54 -7.99
C PRO A 12 -3.70 -0.87 -7.66
N LEU A 13 -3.44 -1.38 -6.45
CA LEU A 13 -2.09 -1.75 -5.98
C LEU A 13 -1.68 -3.17 -6.38
N ALA A 14 -2.56 -3.93 -7.03
CA ALA A 14 -2.27 -5.30 -7.48
C ALA A 14 -1.09 -5.39 -8.47
N GLU A 15 -0.70 -4.27 -9.09
CA GLU A 15 0.38 -4.20 -10.08
C GLU A 15 1.76 -3.91 -9.45
N LEU A 16 1.84 -3.65 -8.14
CA LEU A 16 3.11 -3.39 -7.46
C LEU A 16 3.74 -4.72 -7.02
N PRO A 17 4.99 -5.01 -7.43
CA PRO A 17 5.63 -6.28 -7.12
C PRO A 17 5.66 -6.51 -5.60
N PRO A 18 5.21 -7.69 -5.13
CA PRO A 18 5.30 -8.02 -3.71
C PRO A 18 6.77 -8.00 -3.32
N ALA A 19 7.11 -7.15 -2.36
CA ALA A 19 8.47 -7.11 -1.85
C ALA A 19 8.80 -8.48 -1.22
N ALA A 20 9.98 -9.03 -1.54
CA ALA A 20 10.36 -10.43 -1.27
C ALA A 20 9.94 -10.92 0.12
N ALA A 21 9.16 -12.01 0.17
CA ALA A 21 8.58 -12.57 1.40
C ALA A 21 9.65 -13.25 2.25
N GLN A 22 9.86 -12.74 3.46
CA GLN A 22 10.63 -13.39 4.52
C GLN A 22 9.63 -13.76 5.64
N PRO A 23 9.81 -14.86 6.38
CA PRO A 23 8.86 -15.27 7.41
C PRO A 23 8.97 -14.34 8.63
N VAL A 24 8.26 -13.23 8.58
CA VAL A 24 8.07 -12.30 9.71
C VAL A 24 6.59 -12.32 10.04
N THR A 25 6.24 -12.43 11.32
CA THR A 25 4.87 -12.63 11.82
C THR A 25 3.87 -11.58 11.35
N HIS A 26 4.31 -10.33 11.16
CA HIS A 26 3.54 -9.26 10.51
C HIS A 26 4.51 -8.33 9.78
N ARG A 27 4.26 -8.06 8.50
CA ARG A 27 5.11 -7.19 7.69
C ARG A 27 4.38 -5.90 7.33
N LEU A 28 5.01 -4.77 7.65
CA LEU A 28 4.57 -3.45 7.25
C LEU A 28 5.42 -2.94 6.08
N ASP A 29 4.83 -2.89 4.90
CA ASP A 29 5.43 -2.29 3.70
C ASP A 29 4.86 -0.89 3.45
N TYR A 30 5.72 0.01 2.98
CA TYR A 30 5.30 1.33 2.53
C TYR A 30 5.51 1.44 1.03
N VAL A 31 4.45 1.75 0.30
CA VAL A 31 4.49 1.92 -1.16
C VAL A 31 3.97 3.29 -1.53
N ARG A 32 4.55 3.87 -2.57
CA ARG A 32 4.13 5.19 -3.06
C ARG A 32 3.10 5.00 -4.17
N CYS A 33 1.92 5.59 -3.99
CA CYS A 33 0.91 5.64 -5.03
C CYS A 33 1.32 6.65 -6.10
N VAL A 34 0.85 6.45 -7.34
CA VAL A 34 1.06 7.38 -8.46
C VAL A 34 0.53 8.80 -8.20
N CYS A 35 -0.45 8.96 -7.29
CA CYS A 35 -0.95 10.26 -6.86
C CYS A 35 -0.02 10.98 -5.86
N GLY A 36 1.13 10.40 -5.52
CA GLY A 36 2.11 10.95 -4.60
C GLY A 36 1.92 10.60 -3.13
N SER A 37 0.79 9.99 -2.75
CA SER A 37 0.51 9.57 -1.36
C SER A 37 1.26 8.27 -1.01
N TRP A 38 1.71 8.15 0.24
CA TRP A 38 2.26 6.87 0.74
C TRP A 38 1.13 5.99 1.27
N LEU A 39 1.26 4.69 1.04
CA LEU A 39 0.32 3.67 1.46
C LEU A 39 1.05 2.67 2.37
N ALA A 40 0.50 2.47 3.56
CA ALA A 40 0.96 1.46 4.50
C ALA A 40 0.22 0.16 4.23
N ARG A 41 0.98 -0.91 3.98
CA ARG A 41 0.48 -2.25 3.71
C ARG A 41 0.89 -3.18 4.85
N LEU A 42 -0.06 -3.78 5.53
CA LEU A 42 0.20 -4.81 6.53
C LEU A 42 -0.15 -6.16 5.91
N ASP A 43 0.82 -7.08 5.85
CA ASP A 43 0.64 -8.42 5.28
C ASP A 43 0.03 -8.40 3.87
N GLY A 44 0.36 -7.36 3.09
CA GLY A 44 -0.12 -7.17 1.73
C GLY A 44 -1.42 -6.38 1.60
N GLU A 45 -2.16 -6.11 2.68
CA GLU A 45 -3.41 -5.31 2.70
C GLU A 45 -3.14 -3.85 3.02
N VAL A 46 -3.76 -2.91 2.30
CA VAL A 46 -3.64 -1.48 2.60
C VAL A 46 -4.41 -1.16 3.89
N VAL A 47 -3.67 -0.81 4.93
CA VAL A 47 -4.23 -0.40 6.23
C VAL A 47 -4.32 1.11 6.40
N GLY A 48 -3.64 1.89 5.55
CA GLY A 48 -3.72 3.35 5.62
C GLY A 48 -2.98 4.09 4.51
N ALA A 49 -3.26 5.38 4.40
CA ALA A 49 -2.58 6.30 3.50
C ALA A 49 -2.13 7.54 4.25
N THR A 50 -0.89 7.98 4.04
CA THR A 50 -0.45 9.29 4.56
C THR A 50 -1.04 10.41 3.71
N ARG A 51 -1.27 11.58 4.33
CA ARG A 51 -1.62 12.78 3.57
C ARG A 51 -0.45 13.12 2.64
N SER A 52 -0.77 13.40 1.37
CA SER A 52 0.17 14.03 0.45
C SER A 52 0.65 15.33 1.10
N ALA A 53 1.96 15.50 1.24
CA ALA A 53 2.51 16.79 1.63
C ALA A 53 2.07 17.85 0.59
N PRO A 54 1.61 19.03 1.02
CA PRO A 54 1.20 20.12 0.13
C PRO A 54 2.36 20.62 -0.74
#